data_AF-U5NH53-F1
#
_entry.id   AF-U5NH53-F1
#
_cell.length_a   1.000
_cell.length_b   1.000
_cell.length_c   1.000
_cell.angle_alpha   90.00
_cell.angle_beta   90.00
_cell.angle_gamma   90.00
#
_symmetry.space_group_name_H-M   'P 1'
#
loop_
_entity.id
_entity.type
_entity.pdbx_description
1 polymer ?
#
loop_
_entity_poly.entity_id
_entity_poly.type
_entity_poly.pdbx_seq_one_letter_code
_entity_poly.pdbx_strand_id
1 'polypeptide(L)'
;DDATLHDQVLWAIHVSGMEDLLLYLASSENERQFAFHVLEIISLMFREQNPEQLAKAGAFRTQAERKEEQDELAKIREMEKINKKSAVRKQSSRHSRFGGTYVLSNMKSISERNVIYHKGVEKVNNLSFDQDKKPKKIGKNRQPIKDAPLVRRSTLSIRLFLKEFCIQFLENCYNPLMHAVKDTLLRAKAQGNDETYYLWAMRFFMEFQRRHQFRIDTVGETLSVPTFHYIQTNMITYYEMMLT
;
A
#
# COMPACT_ATOMS: atom_id res chain seq x y z
N ASP A 1 18.19 -3.51 -14.60
CA ASP A 1 17.96 -2.46 -13.59
C ASP A 1 16.63 -2.66 -12.90
N ASP A 2 16.67 -3.29 -11.72
CA ASP A 2 15.48 -3.68 -10.93
C ASP A 2 15.10 -2.63 -9.86
N ALA A 3 15.83 -1.50 -9.83
CA ALA A 3 15.64 -0.41 -8.89
C ALA A 3 14.63 0.63 -9.43
N THR A 4 13.60 0.94 -8.64
CA THR A 4 12.67 2.03 -8.97
C THR A 4 13.33 3.38 -8.86
N LEU A 5 12.64 4.40 -9.37
CA LEU A 5 13.00 5.79 -9.11
C LEU A 5 12.98 6.12 -7.60
N HIS A 6 12.07 5.52 -6.83
CA HIS A 6 12.07 5.66 -5.36
C HIS A 6 13.33 5.03 -4.74
N ASP A 7 13.63 3.79 -5.09
CA ASP A 7 14.83 3.07 -4.62
C ASP A 7 16.13 3.85 -4.94
N GLN A 8 16.20 4.50 -6.10
CA GLN A 8 17.34 5.35 -6.48
C GLN A 8 17.43 6.62 -5.62
N VAL A 9 16.30 7.25 -5.31
CA VAL A 9 16.26 8.42 -4.42
C VAL A 9 16.68 8.03 -3.00
N LEU A 10 16.18 6.92 -2.47
CA LEU A 10 16.60 6.39 -1.17
C LEU A 10 18.10 6.12 -1.11
N TRP A 11 18.64 5.53 -2.16
CA TRP A 11 20.07 5.29 -2.25
C TRP A 11 20.89 6.59 -2.29
N ALA A 12 20.40 7.62 -2.99
CA ALA A 12 21.05 8.93 -3.02
C ALA A 12 21.00 9.64 -1.64
N ILE A 13 19.88 9.53 -0.91
CA ILE A 13 19.76 10.02 0.46
C ILE A 13 20.82 9.37 1.36
N HIS A 14 21.01 8.06 1.22
CA HIS A 14 21.99 7.31 1.98
C HIS A 14 23.43 7.72 1.65
N VAL A 15 23.80 7.70 0.37
CA VAL A 15 25.18 8.02 -0.06
C VAL A 15 25.57 9.46 0.24
N SER A 16 24.60 10.39 0.27
CA SER A 16 24.85 11.80 0.59
C SER A 16 24.98 12.09 2.09
N GLY A 17 24.66 11.15 2.97
CA GLY A 17 24.59 11.39 4.43
C GLY A 17 23.38 12.23 4.86
N MET A 18 22.40 12.42 3.97
CA MET A 18 21.19 13.19 4.29
C MET A 18 20.34 12.49 5.37
N GLU A 19 20.44 11.16 5.50
CA GLU A 19 19.79 10.41 6.58
C GLU A 19 20.25 10.83 7.98
N ASP A 20 21.55 11.10 8.16
CA ASP A 20 22.12 11.53 9.43
C ASP A 20 21.59 12.93 9.81
N LEU A 21 21.45 13.81 8.81
CA LEU A 21 20.84 15.12 8.99
C LEU A 21 19.36 15.00 9.40
N LEU A 22 18.60 14.08 8.79
CA LEU A 22 17.21 13.82 9.17
C LEU A 22 17.10 13.30 10.61
N LEU A 23 17.99 12.39 11.03
CA LEU A 23 18.05 11.90 12.41
C LEU A 23 18.41 13.00 13.40
N TYR A 24 19.38 13.86 13.05
CA TYR A 24 19.74 15.03 13.85
C TYR A 24 18.56 15.99 14.03
N LEU A 25 17.90 16.38 12.93
CA LEU A 25 16.73 17.27 12.98
C LEU A 25 15.57 16.65 13.77
N ALA A 26 15.38 15.33 13.68
CA ALA A 26 14.33 14.62 14.40
C ALA A 26 14.56 14.53 15.92
N SER A 27 15.82 14.50 16.35
CA SER A 27 16.19 14.39 17.78
C SER A 27 16.39 15.74 18.47
N SER A 28 16.70 16.81 17.72
CA SER A 28 17.03 18.11 18.28
C SER A 28 15.80 18.91 18.71
N GLU A 29 15.77 19.35 19.98
CA GLU A 29 14.69 20.21 20.50
C GLU A 29 14.70 21.61 19.89
N ASN A 30 15.87 22.10 19.46
CA ASN A 30 16.03 23.42 18.86
C ASN A 30 15.41 23.50 17.46
N GLU A 31 15.27 22.36 16.78
CA GLU A 31 14.81 22.26 15.39
C GLU A 31 13.34 21.80 15.27
N ARG A 32 12.57 21.90 16.36
CA ARG A 32 11.15 21.48 16.40
C ARG A 32 10.27 22.14 15.33
N GLN A 33 10.65 23.30 14.82
CA GLN A 33 9.97 23.96 13.69
C GLN A 33 9.96 23.13 12.41
N PHE A 34 10.92 22.21 12.24
CA PHE A 34 11.02 21.32 11.09
C PHE A 34 10.39 19.94 11.32
N ALA A 35 9.87 19.66 12.53
CA ALA A 35 9.40 18.34 12.94
C ALA A 35 8.40 17.71 11.94
N PHE A 36 7.43 18.48 11.45
CA PHE A 36 6.47 17.98 10.45
C PHE A 36 7.12 17.62 9.12
N HIS A 37 7.97 18.50 8.58
CA HIS A 37 8.66 18.27 7.32
C HIS A 37 9.54 17.02 7.41
N VAL A 38 10.23 16.84 8.54
CA VAL A 38 11.04 15.65 8.81
C VAL A 38 10.16 14.40 8.86
N LEU A 39 9.02 14.45 9.56
CA LEU A 39 8.09 13.32 9.64
C LEU A 39 7.50 12.95 8.27
N GLU A 40 7.15 13.95 7.46
CA GLU A 40 6.65 13.75 6.09
C GLU A 40 7.72 13.10 5.21
N ILE A 41 8.95 13.62 5.22
CA ILE A 41 10.08 13.05 4.46
C ILE A 41 10.29 11.58 4.86
N ILE A 42 10.37 11.31 6.17
CA ILE A 42 10.53 9.94 6.70
C ILE A 42 9.36 9.06 6.24
N SER A 43 8.12 9.54 6.36
CA SER A 43 6.95 8.77 5.92
C SER A 43 7.01 8.43 4.43
N LEU A 44 7.47 9.36 3.59
CA LEU A 44 7.64 9.16 2.16
C LEU A 44 8.81 8.21 1.83
N MET A 45 9.89 8.23 2.61
CA MET A 45 11.00 7.27 2.50
C MET A 45 10.50 5.83 2.65
N PHE A 46 9.57 5.60 3.57
CA PHE A 46 9.07 4.27 3.90
C PHE A 46 7.73 3.91 3.22
N ARG A 47 7.17 4.78 2.37
CA ARG A 47 5.82 4.61 1.78
C ARG A 47 5.61 3.29 1.02
N GLU A 48 6.67 2.73 0.42
CA GLU A 48 6.62 1.49 -0.37
C GLU A 48 7.00 0.25 0.45
N GLN A 49 7.38 0.42 1.72
CA GLN A 49 7.91 -0.66 2.55
C GLN A 49 6.83 -1.33 3.39
N ASN A 50 7.01 -2.63 3.63
CA ASN A 50 6.26 -3.35 4.67
C ASN A 50 7.12 -3.42 5.95
N PRO A 51 6.65 -2.90 7.09
CA PRO A 51 7.44 -2.83 8.33
C PRO A 51 7.81 -4.21 8.87
N GLU A 52 6.95 -5.22 8.73
CA GLU A 52 7.23 -6.57 9.20
C GLU A 52 8.33 -7.25 8.36
N GLN A 53 8.28 -7.07 7.03
CA GLN A 53 9.31 -7.60 6.14
C GLN A 53 10.65 -6.88 6.31
N LEU A 54 10.60 -5.57 6.60
CA LEU A 54 11.78 -4.75 6.83
C LEU A 54 12.49 -5.13 8.14
N ALA A 55 11.74 -5.36 9.22
CA ALA A 55 12.31 -5.82 10.50
C ALA A 55 13.08 -7.14 10.35
N LYS A 56 12.61 -8.04 9.48
CA LYS A 56 13.27 -9.31 9.15
C LYS A 56 14.39 -9.19 8.12
N ALA A 57 14.64 -8.02 7.53
CA ALA A 57 15.72 -7.85 6.56
C ALA A 57 17.09 -8.13 7.20
N GLY A 58 17.96 -8.82 6.46
CA GLY A 58 19.30 -9.19 6.92
C GLY A 58 19.37 -10.29 7.98
N ALA A 59 18.24 -10.72 8.56
CA ALA A 59 18.24 -11.83 9.52
C ALA A 59 18.56 -13.16 8.82
N PHE A 60 19.39 -13.99 9.47
CA PHE A 60 19.59 -15.37 9.05
C PHE A 60 18.26 -16.11 9.18
N ARG A 61 17.61 -16.34 8.04
CA ARG A 61 16.35 -17.08 7.96
C ARG A 61 16.58 -18.49 8.49
N THR A 62 15.79 -18.88 9.48
CA THR A 62 15.80 -20.25 9.99
C THR A 62 15.38 -21.22 8.88
N GLN A 63 15.79 -22.48 8.95
CA GLN A 63 15.40 -23.49 7.95
C GLN A 63 13.87 -23.67 7.89
N ALA A 64 13.19 -23.50 9.03
CA ALA A 64 11.73 -23.55 9.12
C ALA A 64 11.07 -22.41 8.33
N GLU A 65 11.49 -21.16 8.55
CA GLU A 65 10.94 -20.00 7.82
C GLU A 65 11.18 -20.10 6.30
N ARG A 66 12.34 -20.63 5.87
CA ARG A 66 12.60 -20.85 4.44
C ARG A 66 11.65 -21.87 3.83
N LYS A 67 11.35 -22.94 4.57
CA LYS A 67 10.42 -23.98 4.13
C LYS A 67 9.00 -23.43 4.02
N GLU A 68 8.55 -22.67 5.03
CA GLU A 68 7.24 -22.00 5.00
C GLU A 68 7.11 -21.03 3.82
N GLU A 69 8.11 -20.17 3.58
CA GLU A 69 8.11 -19.28 2.40
C GLU A 69 8.09 -20.06 1.08
N GLN A 70 8.80 -21.20 0.99
CA GLN A 70 8.79 -22.06 -0.19
C GLN A 70 7.41 -22.70 -0.41
N ASP A 71 6.75 -23.14 0.66
CA ASP A 71 5.41 -23.71 0.62
C ASP A 71 4.36 -22.64 0.22
N GLU A 72 4.48 -21.42 0.73
CA GLU A 72 3.63 -20.29 0.30
C GLU A 72 3.83 -19.95 -1.18
N LEU A 73 5.08 -19.89 -1.64
CA LEU A 73 5.40 -19.68 -3.06
C LEU A 73 4.84 -20.81 -3.94
N ALA A 74 4.88 -22.06 -3.47
CA ALA A 74 4.29 -23.20 -4.17
C ALA A 74 2.77 -23.04 -4.29
N LYS A 75 2.08 -22.66 -3.22
CA LYS A 75 0.63 -22.38 -3.24
C LYS A 75 0.25 -21.26 -4.20
N ILE A 76 1.00 -20.15 -4.20
CA ILE A 76 0.76 -19.03 -5.13
C ILE A 76 0.93 -19.51 -6.59
N ARG A 77 1.99 -20.27 -6.86
CA ARG A 77 2.25 -20.85 -8.19
C ARG A 77 1.14 -21.80 -8.64
N GLU A 78 0.59 -22.60 -7.72
CA GLU A 78 -0.54 -23.49 -8.01
C GLU A 78 -1.81 -22.70 -8.33
N MET A 79 -2.13 -21.68 -7.54
CA MET A 79 -3.26 -20.78 -7.81
C MET A 79 -3.13 -20.09 -9.17
N GLU A 80 -1.93 -19.60 -9.52
CA GLU A 80 -1.66 -19.00 -10.82
C GLU A 80 -1.84 -20.02 -11.96
N LYS A 81 -1.35 -21.26 -11.79
CA LYS A 81 -1.57 -22.35 -12.75
C LYS A 81 -3.05 -22.69 -12.94
N ILE A 82 -3.83 -22.73 -11.86
CA ILE A 82 -5.28 -22.99 -11.90
C ILE A 82 -5.97 -21.84 -12.65
N ASN A 83 -5.63 -20.59 -12.34
CA ASN A 83 -6.16 -19.41 -13.01
C ASN A 83 -5.80 -19.37 -14.50
N LYS A 84 -4.57 -19.72 -14.86
CA LYS A 84 -4.14 -19.84 -16.25
C LYS A 84 -4.90 -20.94 -16.98
N LYS A 85 -5.08 -22.12 -16.36
CA LYS A 85 -5.86 -23.23 -16.93
C LYS A 85 -7.33 -22.85 -17.11
N SER A 86 -7.94 -22.16 -16.15
CA SER A 86 -9.34 -21.72 -16.24
C SER A 86 -9.51 -20.63 -17.30
N ALA A 87 -8.55 -19.71 -17.45
CA ALA A 87 -8.53 -18.71 -18.51
C ALA A 87 -8.42 -19.35 -19.90
N VAL A 88 -7.50 -20.31 -20.08
CA VAL A 88 -7.37 -21.07 -21.33
C VAL A 88 -8.64 -21.86 -21.66
N ARG A 89 -9.29 -22.48 -20.65
CA ARG A 89 -10.59 -23.16 -20.84
C ARG A 89 -11.71 -22.22 -21.29
N LYS A 90 -11.66 -20.93 -20.90
CA LYS A 90 -12.64 -19.90 -21.32
C LYS A 90 -12.33 -19.30 -22.70
N GLN A 91 -11.11 -19.50 -23.20
CA GLN A 91 -10.71 -19.08 -24.54
C GLN A 91 -11.24 -20.08 -25.57
N SER A 92 -11.68 -19.56 -26.71
CA SER A 92 -12.09 -20.42 -27.81
C SER A 92 -10.87 -21.16 -28.36
N SER A 93 -11.02 -22.43 -28.68
CA SER A 93 -10.00 -23.20 -29.41
C SER A 93 -9.75 -22.67 -30.82
N ARG A 94 -10.60 -21.76 -31.32
CA ARG A 94 -10.58 -21.24 -32.68
C ARG A 94 -10.10 -19.79 -32.70
N HIS A 95 -9.53 -19.38 -33.83
CA HIS A 95 -9.05 -18.00 -34.02
C HIS A 95 -10.20 -16.99 -33.95
N SER A 96 -9.91 -15.73 -33.60
CA SER A 96 -10.89 -14.66 -33.38
C SER A 96 -11.82 -14.38 -34.58
N ARG A 97 -11.35 -14.64 -35.80
CA ARG A 97 -12.13 -14.48 -37.04
C ARG A 97 -13.10 -15.63 -37.33
N PHE A 98 -13.04 -16.74 -36.59
CA PHE A 98 -13.99 -17.84 -36.69
C PHE A 98 -15.21 -17.52 -35.81
N GLY A 99 -15.97 -16.50 -36.20
CA GLY A 99 -17.24 -16.14 -35.56
C GLY A 99 -18.37 -16.85 -36.29
N GLY A 100 -18.94 -17.89 -35.69
CA GLY A 100 -20.20 -18.45 -36.17
C GLY A 100 -21.34 -17.42 -36.02
N THR A 101 -22.29 -17.42 -36.94
CA THR A 101 -23.47 -16.56 -36.88
C THR A 101 -24.68 -17.42 -36.53
N TYR A 102 -25.28 -17.17 -35.37
CA TYR A 102 -26.41 -17.93 -34.85
C TYR A 102 -27.65 -17.05 -34.73
N VAL A 103 -28.82 -17.67 -34.82
CA VAL A 103 -30.10 -17.04 -34.52
C VAL A 103 -30.57 -17.54 -33.15
N LEU A 104 -30.81 -16.61 -32.23
CA LEU A 104 -31.33 -16.94 -30.90
C LEU A 104 -32.83 -17.26 -30.98
N SER A 105 -33.20 -18.50 -30.67
CA SER A 105 -34.60 -18.90 -30.49
C SER A 105 -35.15 -18.34 -29.18
N ASN A 106 -36.43 -17.95 -29.16
CA ASN A 106 -37.15 -17.42 -27.98
C ASN A 106 -36.73 -16.01 -27.52
N MET A 107 -36.00 -15.25 -28.34
CA MET A 107 -35.71 -13.84 -28.10
C MET A 107 -35.93 -13.04 -29.38
N LYS A 108 -36.87 -12.09 -29.34
CA LYS A 108 -37.10 -11.13 -30.44
C LYS A 108 -36.37 -9.82 -30.14
N SER A 109 -35.88 -9.17 -31.20
CA SER A 109 -35.39 -7.80 -31.15
C SER A 109 -36.53 -6.82 -30.90
N ILE A 110 -36.18 -5.58 -30.56
CA ILE A 110 -37.14 -4.46 -30.37
C ILE A 110 -38.03 -4.26 -31.60
N SER A 111 -37.53 -4.60 -32.79
CA SER A 111 -38.26 -4.51 -34.06
C SER A 111 -38.90 -5.82 -34.52
N GLU A 112 -39.19 -6.76 -33.59
CA GLU A 112 -39.77 -8.10 -33.84
C GLU A 112 -38.96 -9.06 -34.72
N ARG A 113 -37.77 -8.66 -35.16
CA ARG A 113 -36.84 -9.48 -35.93
C ARG A 113 -36.03 -10.42 -35.03
N ASN A 114 -35.53 -11.50 -35.61
CA ASN A 114 -34.64 -12.45 -34.93
C ASN A 114 -33.33 -11.78 -34.47
N VAL A 115 -32.88 -12.11 -33.26
CA VAL A 115 -31.60 -11.61 -32.72
C VAL A 115 -30.44 -12.46 -33.23
N ILE A 116 -29.44 -11.79 -33.81
CA ILE A 116 -28.24 -12.42 -34.36
C ILE A 116 -27.15 -12.46 -33.27
N TYR A 117 -26.51 -13.61 -33.09
CA TYR A 117 -25.44 -13.83 -32.12
C TYR A 117 -24.16 -14.31 -32.83
N HIS A 118 -23.05 -13.62 -32.60
CA HIS A 118 -21.76 -13.88 -33.27
C HIS A 118 -20.70 -14.55 -32.39
N LYS A 119 -21.02 -14.87 -31.13
CA LYS A 119 -20.10 -15.54 -30.19
C LYS A 119 -20.40 -17.05 -30.17
N GLY A 120 -19.48 -17.86 -29.63
CA GLY A 120 -19.64 -19.32 -29.57
C GLY A 120 -20.87 -19.76 -28.77
N VAL A 121 -21.50 -20.87 -29.17
CA VAL A 121 -22.73 -21.39 -28.55
C VAL A 121 -22.58 -21.64 -27.04
N GLU A 122 -21.37 -21.99 -26.58
CA GLU A 122 -21.04 -22.17 -25.16
C GLU A 122 -21.29 -20.93 -24.28
N LYS A 123 -21.34 -19.73 -24.87
CA LYS A 123 -21.50 -18.45 -24.16
C LYS A 123 -22.94 -17.92 -24.21
N VAL A 124 -23.87 -18.64 -24.83
CA VAL A 124 -25.28 -18.21 -25.00
C VAL A 124 -25.98 -18.06 -23.65
N ASN A 125 -25.68 -18.90 -22.66
CA ASN A 125 -26.30 -18.82 -21.33
C ASN A 125 -25.92 -17.54 -20.55
N ASN A 126 -24.79 -16.90 -20.91
CA ASN A 126 -24.32 -15.65 -20.31
C ASN A 126 -24.42 -14.49 -21.33
N LEU A 127 -25.54 -14.43 -22.06
CA LEU A 127 -25.79 -13.39 -23.04
C LEU A 127 -25.94 -12.02 -22.35
N SER A 128 -24.97 -11.14 -22.56
CA SER A 128 -25.03 -9.74 -22.13
C SER A 128 -24.78 -8.83 -23.33
N PHE A 129 -25.72 -7.91 -23.54
CA PHE A 129 -25.66 -6.90 -24.59
C PHE A 129 -24.88 -5.64 -24.18
N ASP A 130 -24.40 -5.61 -22.93
CA ASP A 130 -23.64 -4.49 -22.38
C ASP A 130 -22.13 -4.68 -22.54
N GLN A 131 -21.66 -5.88 -22.91
CA GLN A 131 -20.22 -6.20 -23.03
C GLN A 131 -19.51 -5.34 -24.08
N ASP A 132 -20.20 -4.98 -25.17
CA ASP A 132 -19.64 -4.20 -26.27
C ASP A 132 -20.01 -2.70 -26.15
N LYS A 133 -20.76 -2.32 -25.11
CA LYS A 133 -21.07 -0.91 -24.84
C LYS A 133 -19.83 -0.23 -24.28
N LYS A 134 -19.44 0.89 -24.90
CA LYS A 134 -18.36 1.74 -24.38
C LYS A 134 -18.77 2.26 -22.99
N PRO A 135 -18.00 2.01 -21.93
CA PRO A 135 -18.32 2.55 -20.61
C PRO A 135 -18.28 4.08 -20.65
N LYS A 136 -19.16 4.72 -19.89
CA LYS A 136 -19.18 6.18 -19.77
C LYS A 136 -17.85 6.64 -19.16
N LYS A 137 -17.13 7.53 -19.84
CA LYS A 137 -15.87 8.10 -19.32
C LYS A 137 -16.19 8.93 -18.08
N ILE A 138 -15.69 8.50 -16.93
CA ILE A 138 -15.74 9.27 -15.69
C ILE A 138 -14.55 10.24 -15.70
N GLY A 139 -14.82 11.53 -15.48
CA GLY A 139 -13.78 12.55 -15.35
C GLY A 139 -12.79 12.20 -14.23
N LYS A 140 -11.50 12.52 -14.39
CA LYS A 140 -10.44 12.10 -13.46
C LYS A 140 -10.72 12.49 -12.00
N ASN A 141 -11.35 13.65 -11.78
CA ASN A 141 -11.77 14.16 -10.47
C ASN A 141 -12.93 13.40 -9.82
N ARG A 142 -13.67 12.58 -10.58
CA ARG A 142 -14.79 11.75 -10.10
C ARG A 142 -14.48 10.27 -10.16
N GLN A 143 -13.24 9.90 -10.52
CA GLN A 143 -12.84 8.50 -10.49
C GLN A 143 -12.69 8.08 -9.03
N PRO A 144 -13.16 6.87 -8.67
CA PRO A 144 -12.90 6.33 -7.35
C PRO A 144 -11.38 6.27 -7.14
N ILE A 145 -10.93 6.60 -5.93
CA ILE A 145 -9.54 6.44 -5.53
C ILE A 145 -9.18 4.98 -5.75
N LYS A 146 -8.18 4.73 -6.60
CA LYS A 146 -7.67 3.38 -6.81
C LYS A 146 -6.72 3.08 -5.65
N ASP A 147 -7.21 2.32 -4.69
CA ASP A 147 -6.41 1.81 -3.58
C ASP A 147 -5.50 0.70 -4.11
N ALA A 148 -4.40 1.08 -4.76
CA ALA A 148 -3.37 0.15 -5.18
C ALA A 148 -2.44 -0.06 -3.98
N PRO A 149 -2.18 -1.32 -3.56
CA PRO A 149 -1.20 -1.56 -2.52
C PRO A 149 0.16 -1.07 -3.01
N LEU A 150 0.64 0.02 -2.42
CA LEU A 150 1.96 0.61 -2.66
C LEU A 150 3.11 -0.25 -2.09
N VAL A 151 2.80 -1.44 -1.55
CA VAL A 151 3.78 -2.31 -0.93
C VAL A 151 4.63 -2.97 -2.01
N ARG A 152 5.91 -2.63 -2.03
CA ARG A 152 6.93 -3.20 -2.91
C ARG A 152 8.09 -3.76 -2.08
N ARG A 153 8.72 -4.80 -2.60
CA ARG A 153 9.98 -5.31 -2.06
C ARG A 153 11.16 -4.63 -2.76
N SER A 154 11.83 -3.69 -2.09
CA SER A 154 13.07 -3.08 -2.55
C SER A 154 14.25 -4.06 -2.52
N THR A 155 15.36 -3.68 -3.18
CA THR A 155 16.62 -4.44 -3.17
C THR A 155 17.11 -4.70 -1.73
N LEU A 156 17.95 -5.73 -1.55
CA LEU A 156 18.44 -6.08 -0.21
C LEU A 156 19.22 -4.93 0.45
N SER A 157 20.11 -4.27 -0.30
CA SER A 157 20.93 -3.17 0.22
C SER A 157 20.06 -2.02 0.74
N ILE A 158 19.02 -1.63 0.01
CA ILE A 158 18.08 -0.59 0.44
C ILE A 158 17.34 -1.02 1.70
N ARG A 159 16.88 -2.27 1.78
CA ARG A 159 16.19 -2.77 2.96
C ARG A 159 17.10 -2.86 4.20
N LEU A 160 18.39 -3.14 4.02
CA LEU A 160 19.35 -3.12 5.13
C LEU A 160 19.58 -1.70 5.64
N PHE A 161 19.81 -0.75 4.73
CA PHE A 161 19.90 0.67 5.04
C PHE A 161 18.64 1.17 5.77
N LEU A 162 17.46 0.97 5.19
CA LEU A 162 16.19 1.43 5.77
C LEU A 162 15.92 0.79 7.15
N LYS A 163 16.34 -0.47 7.35
CA LYS A 163 16.25 -1.13 8.66
C LYS A 163 17.16 -0.46 9.68
N GLU A 164 18.40 -0.17 9.33
CA GLU A 164 19.36 0.52 10.19
C GLU A 164 18.84 1.91 10.57
N PHE A 165 18.33 2.66 9.59
CA PHE A 165 17.68 3.96 9.83
C PHE A 165 16.50 3.83 10.82
N CYS A 166 15.61 2.85 10.63
CA CYS A 166 14.49 2.62 11.54
C CYS A 166 14.95 2.37 12.99
N ILE A 167 16.02 1.60 13.17
CA ILE A 167 16.55 1.28 14.50
C ILE A 167 17.06 2.55 15.17
N GLN A 168 17.91 3.32 14.49
CA GLN A 168 18.47 4.57 15.04
C GLN A 168 17.38 5.61 15.30
N PHE A 169 16.39 5.71 14.40
CA PHE A 169 15.25 6.61 14.54
C PHE A 169 14.38 6.24 15.75
N LEU A 170 14.07 4.97 15.95
CA LEU A 170 13.28 4.50 17.10
C LEU A 170 14.00 4.69 18.43
N GLU A 171 15.32 4.50 18.46
CA GLU A 171 16.11 4.64 19.68
C GLU A 171 16.25 6.10 20.11
N ASN A 172 16.43 7.03 19.17
CA ASN A 172 16.88 8.40 19.50
C ASN A 172 15.89 9.51 19.12
N CYS A 173 14.99 9.28 18.16
CA CYS A 173 14.25 10.36 17.49
C CYS A 173 12.73 10.22 17.60
N TYR A 174 12.19 9.00 17.65
CA TYR A 174 10.75 8.76 17.52
C TYR A 174 9.92 9.46 18.60
N ASN A 175 10.24 9.24 19.88
CA ASN A 175 9.46 9.84 20.98
C ASN A 175 9.51 11.38 20.95
N PRO A 176 10.68 12.06 20.87
CA PRO A 176 10.74 13.52 20.75
C PRO A 176 9.99 14.07 19.53
N LEU A 177 10.17 13.44 18.36
CA LEU A 177 9.55 13.89 17.11
C LEU A 177 8.03 13.76 17.17
N MET A 178 7.52 12.59 17.59
CA MET A 178 6.08 12.34 17.67
C MET A 178 5.40 13.26 18.68
N HIS A 179 6.06 13.54 19.81
CA HIS A 179 5.57 14.52 20.78
C HIS A 179 5.49 15.93 20.18
N ALA A 180 6.56 16.40 19.53
CA ALA A 180 6.59 17.72 18.90
C ALA A 180 5.54 17.89 17.79
N VAL A 181 5.37 16.86 16.96
CA VAL A 181 4.35 16.85 15.90
C VAL A 181 2.94 16.89 16.50
N LYS A 182 2.66 16.04 17.50
CA LYS A 182 1.36 16.01 18.18
C LYS A 182 1.02 17.34 18.86
N ASP A 183 1.97 17.96 19.56
CA ASP A 183 1.78 19.29 20.17
C ASP A 183 1.44 20.35 19.11
N THR A 184 2.07 20.26 17.94
CA THR A 184 1.81 21.20 16.84
C THR A 184 0.46 20.95 16.14
N LEU A 185 0.04 19.68 16.01
CA LEU A 185 -1.30 19.29 15.53
C LEU A 185 -2.40 19.84 16.46
N LEU A 186 -2.24 19.66 17.78
CA LEU A 186 -3.22 20.13 18.77
C LEU A 186 -3.37 21.65 18.81
N ARG A 187 -2.30 22.39 18.52
CA ARG A 187 -2.32 23.86 18.45
C ARG A 187 -2.86 24.41 17.13
N ALA A 188 -3.37 23.56 16.24
CA ALA A 188 -3.93 23.92 14.92
C ALA A 188 -2.98 24.79 14.06
N LYS A 189 -1.66 24.64 14.25
CA LYS A 189 -0.65 25.26 13.38
C LYS A 189 -0.34 24.43 12.13
N ALA A 190 -0.92 23.23 12.04
CA ALA A 190 -0.73 22.30 10.93
C ALA A 190 -1.67 22.64 9.77
N GLN A 191 -1.23 22.35 8.56
CA GLN A 191 -2.03 22.47 7.35
C GLN A 191 -3.00 21.28 7.25
N GLY A 192 -4.02 21.40 6.39
CA GLY A 192 -4.98 20.31 6.18
C GLY A 192 -4.29 19.05 5.62
N ASN A 193 -4.58 17.90 6.24
CA ASN A 193 -4.04 16.55 5.97
C ASN A 193 -2.68 16.20 6.60
N ASP A 194 -2.02 17.11 7.34
CA ASP A 194 -0.71 16.82 7.96
C ASP A 194 -0.79 15.71 9.04
N GLU A 195 -1.95 15.57 9.67
CA GLU A 195 -2.30 14.47 10.58
C GLU A 195 -2.14 13.08 9.96
N THR A 196 -2.28 12.95 8.63
CA THR A 196 -2.19 11.65 7.96
C THR A 196 -0.80 11.06 8.06
N TYR A 197 0.25 11.88 8.03
CA TYR A 197 1.63 11.45 8.22
C TYR A 197 1.89 11.01 9.65
N TYR A 198 1.31 11.70 10.64
CA TYR A 198 1.39 11.29 12.04
C TYR A 198 0.75 9.91 12.27
N LEU A 199 -0.46 9.70 11.75
CA LEU A 199 -1.16 8.42 11.86
C LEU A 199 -0.43 7.30 11.10
N TRP A 200 0.11 7.61 9.92
CA TRP A 200 0.88 6.68 9.12
C TRP A 200 2.18 6.26 9.84
N ALA A 201 2.93 7.22 10.35
CA ALA A 201 4.19 6.98 11.06
C ALA A 201 3.96 6.17 12.34
N MET A 202 2.94 6.54 13.13
CA MET A 202 2.55 5.78 14.32
C MET A 202 2.26 4.32 13.98
N ARG A 203 1.44 4.06 12.95
CA ARG A 203 1.16 2.69 12.50
C ARG A 203 2.44 1.96 12.07
N PHE A 204 3.25 2.56 11.19
CA PHE A 204 4.41 1.91 10.57
C PHE A 204 5.49 1.58 11.61
N PHE A 205 5.91 2.56 12.42
CA PHE A 205 7.02 2.39 13.35
C PHE A 205 6.65 1.53 14.57
N MET A 206 5.40 1.60 15.06
CA MET A 206 4.93 0.67 16.09
C MET A 206 4.86 -0.78 15.56
N GLU A 207 4.43 -0.98 14.32
CA GLU A 207 4.39 -2.31 13.69
C GLU A 207 5.81 -2.87 13.48
N PHE A 208 6.76 -2.03 13.05
CA PHE A 208 8.17 -2.39 12.92
C PHE A 208 8.76 -2.77 14.28
N GLN A 209 8.59 -1.92 15.29
CA GLN A 209 9.16 -2.15 16.63
C GLN A 209 8.63 -3.42 17.27
N ARG A 210 7.34 -3.72 17.05
CA ARG A 210 6.70 -4.93 17.52
C ARG A 210 7.37 -6.20 16.98
N ARG A 211 7.91 -6.16 15.76
CA ARG A 211 8.54 -7.31 15.09
C ARG A 211 10.06 -7.36 15.20
N HIS A 212 10.72 -6.25 15.55
CA HIS A 212 12.18 -6.19 15.68
C HIS A 212 12.66 -6.69 17.05
N GLN A 213 12.35 -5.98 18.13
CA GLN A 213 12.82 -6.29 19.49
C GLN A 213 11.78 -6.07 20.59
N PHE A 214 10.59 -5.53 20.26
CA PHE A 214 9.50 -5.27 21.21
C PHE A 214 9.94 -4.52 22.48
N ARG A 215 10.76 -3.46 22.34
CA ARG A 215 11.06 -2.57 23.46
C ARG A 215 9.99 -1.49 23.54
N ILE A 216 9.26 -1.45 24.65
CA ILE A 216 8.14 -0.52 24.84
C ILE A 216 8.64 0.93 24.99
N ASP A 217 9.82 1.11 25.60
CA ASP A 217 10.39 2.44 25.89
C ASP A 217 10.59 3.29 24.63
N THR A 218 10.94 2.68 23.49
CA THR A 218 11.22 3.38 22.23
C THR A 218 9.96 3.93 21.55
N VAL A 219 8.77 3.47 21.96
CA VAL A 219 7.47 3.90 21.39
C VAL A 219 6.52 4.43 22.46
N GLY A 220 7.06 4.83 23.62
CA GLY A 220 6.30 5.26 24.79
C GLY A 220 5.38 6.46 24.54
N GLU A 221 5.79 7.42 23.71
CA GLU A 221 4.97 8.61 23.40
C GLU A 221 3.62 8.21 22.77
N THR A 222 3.66 7.25 21.85
CA THR A 222 2.47 6.77 21.13
C THR A 222 1.69 5.70 21.89
N LEU A 223 2.28 5.10 22.93
CA LEU A 223 1.65 4.11 23.80
C LEU A 223 1.20 4.74 25.12
N SER A 224 0.45 5.84 25.04
CA SER A 224 -0.03 6.58 26.20
C SER A 224 -1.55 6.84 26.13
N VAL A 225 -2.21 6.95 27.28
CA VAL A 225 -3.66 7.26 27.37
C VAL A 225 -4.01 8.57 26.62
N PRO A 226 -3.24 9.67 26.73
CA PRO A 226 -3.50 10.88 25.96
C PRO A 226 -3.43 10.64 24.44
N THR A 227 -2.48 9.84 23.97
CA THR A 227 -2.41 9.49 22.55
C THR A 227 -3.61 8.64 22.12
N PHE A 228 -4.03 7.67 22.92
CA PHE A 228 -5.22 6.88 22.62
C PHE A 228 -6.48 7.76 22.47
N HIS A 229 -6.70 8.68 23.42
CA HIS A 229 -7.81 9.62 23.36
C HIS A 229 -7.74 10.51 22.10
N TYR A 230 -6.54 11.03 21.77
CA TYR A 230 -6.32 11.82 20.55
C TYR A 230 -6.73 11.07 19.28
N ILE A 231 -6.33 9.80 19.15
CA ILE A 231 -6.68 8.96 17.99
C ILE A 231 -8.19 8.69 17.93
N GLN A 232 -8.81 8.39 19.08
CA GLN A 232 -10.25 8.16 19.15
C GLN A 232 -11.04 9.39 18.70
N THR A 233 -10.67 10.59 19.19
CA THR A 233 -11.33 11.84 18.82
C THR A 233 -11.21 12.09 17.31
N ASN A 234 -10.01 11.98 16.74
CA ASN A 234 -9.82 12.13 15.29
C ASN A 234 -10.66 11.12 14.50
N MET A 235 -10.71 9.85 14.93
CA MET A 235 -11.48 8.82 14.25
C MET A 235 -12.99 9.14 14.24
N ILE A 236 -13.53 9.63 15.36
CA ILE A 236 -14.93 10.06 15.45
C ILE A 236 -15.17 11.25 14.53
N THR A 237 -14.31 12.27 14.56
CA THR A 237 -14.43 13.46 13.70
C THR A 237 -14.42 13.10 12.22
N TYR A 238 -13.50 12.24 11.76
CA TYR A 238 -13.48 11.82 10.36
C TYR A 238 -14.71 11.00 9.98
N TYR A 239 -15.18 10.14 10.87
CA TYR A 239 -16.39 9.37 10.63
C TYR A 239 -17.61 10.27 10.47
N GLU A 240 -17.76 11.29 11.33
CA GLU A 240 -18.82 12.30 11.22
C GLU A 240 -18.72 13.09 9.91
N MET A 241 -17.52 13.53 9.53
CA MET A 241 -17.28 14.24 8.27
C MET A 241 -17.56 13.39 7.02
N MET A 242 -17.43 12.06 7.10
CA MET A 242 -17.76 11.16 5.98
C MET A 242 -19.28 10.96 5.82
N LEU A 243 -20.05 11.18 6.88
CA LEU A 243 -21.52 11.01 6.86
C LEU A 243 -22.25 12.29 6.46
N THR A 244 -21.63 13.46 6.61
CA THR A 244 -22.13 14.77 6.17
C THR A 244 -21.79 15.05 4.71
#